data_AF-A0A1H2SN45-F1
#
_entry.id   AF-A0A1H2SN45-F1
#
_cell.length_a   1.000
_cell.length_b   1.000
_cell.length_c   1.000
_cell.angle_alpha   90.00
_cell.angle_beta   90.00
_cell.angle_gamma   90.00
#
_symmetry.space_group_name_H-M   'P 1'
#
loop_
_entity.id
_entity.type
_entity.pdbx_description
1 polymer ?
#
loop_
_entity_poly.entity_id
_entity_poly.type
_entity_poly.pdbx_seq_one_letter_code
_entity_poly.pdbx_strand_id
1 'polypeptide(L)'
;MDEQRKGLKPFGNRVTMWRSFNAKGARQAMTPLYEQDFSEWAERQASLLRQGRFDDLDVAHLIEELDSMGASERRELINRLAILLAHLLKWRYQPERRGNSWRLTIKIQRLDVAALLRDNPSLRARLDAFIHDAYAKATLQAAREIGVEETLFPAVCPFTVEQIQDDHWPDAAA
;
A
#
# COMPACT_ATOMS: atom_id res chain seq x y z
N MET A 1 -15.62 -28.62 -14.98
CA MET A 1 -15.19 -27.94 -13.74
C MET A 1 -14.14 -26.96 -14.18
N ASP A 2 -14.56 -25.72 -14.40
CA ASP A 2 -13.77 -24.67 -15.03
C ASP A 2 -13.17 -23.81 -13.92
N GLU A 3 -11.88 -23.98 -13.67
CA GLU A 3 -11.15 -23.33 -12.60
C GLU A 3 -10.65 -21.99 -13.14
N GLN A 4 -11.26 -20.90 -12.66
CA GLN A 4 -10.87 -19.54 -13.00
C GLN A 4 -9.39 -19.29 -12.63
N ARG A 5 -8.51 -19.42 -13.62
CA ARG A 5 -7.16 -18.85 -13.59
C ARG A 5 -7.28 -17.32 -13.56
N LYS A 6 -7.34 -16.74 -12.35
CA LYS A 6 -7.07 -15.31 -12.15
C LYS A 6 -5.59 -15.09 -12.52
N GLY A 7 -5.33 -14.63 -13.74
CA GLY A 7 -4.00 -14.24 -14.17
C GLY A 7 -3.41 -13.22 -13.21
N LEU A 8 -2.23 -13.53 -12.67
CA LEU A 8 -1.45 -12.58 -11.87
C LEU A 8 -1.01 -11.47 -12.82
N LYS A 9 -1.44 -10.23 -12.55
CA LYS A 9 -0.96 -9.07 -13.30
C LYS A 9 0.38 -8.61 -12.69
N PRO A 10 1.34 -8.15 -13.50
CA PRO A 10 2.58 -7.56 -13.00
C PRO A 10 2.28 -6.44 -12.01
N PHE A 11 3.07 -6.34 -10.94
CA PHE A 11 2.80 -5.40 -9.86
C PHE A 11 3.19 -3.95 -10.24
N GLY A 12 4.01 -3.76 -11.28
CA GLY A 12 4.45 -2.44 -11.75
C GLY A 12 4.01 -2.11 -13.17
N ASN A 13 3.15 -1.11 -13.33
CA ASN A 13 2.98 -0.43 -14.63
C ASN A 13 3.56 0.98 -14.48
N ARG A 14 4.88 1.14 -14.69
CA ARG A 14 5.51 2.45 -14.95
C ARG A 14 6.98 2.36 -15.35
N VAL A 15 7.20 2.74 -16.61
CA VAL A 15 8.50 3.00 -17.25
C VAL A 15 9.28 4.07 -16.49
N THR A 16 10.47 3.74 -15.98
CA THR A 16 11.55 4.74 -15.87
C THR A 16 12.93 4.13 -16.02
N MET A 17 13.71 4.83 -16.83
CA MET A 17 14.95 4.47 -17.51
C MET A 17 16.18 4.46 -16.60
N TRP A 18 17.00 3.40 -16.63
CA TRP A 18 18.45 3.51 -16.36
C TRP A 18 19.25 2.70 -17.39
N ARG A 19 20.24 3.36 -18.01
CA ARG A 19 21.17 2.81 -19.00
C ARG A 19 22.47 2.27 -18.39
N SER A 20 22.93 1.17 -18.99
CA SER A 20 24.33 0.73 -19.09
C SER A 20 24.88 -0.19 -18.00
N PHE A 21 24.78 -1.51 -18.24
CA PHE A 21 25.96 -2.36 -18.33
C PHE A 21 25.74 -3.47 -19.37
N ASN A 22 26.80 -3.84 -20.08
CA ASN A 22 26.80 -4.53 -21.38
C ASN A 22 26.86 -6.05 -21.22
N ALA A 23 25.92 -6.78 -21.82
CA ALA A 23 26.05 -8.19 -22.26
C ALA A 23 24.94 -8.45 -23.30
N LYS A 24 25.26 -8.16 -24.56
CA LYS A 24 24.37 -8.22 -25.72
C LYS A 24 24.25 -9.67 -26.19
N GLY A 25 23.23 -10.40 -25.72
CA GLY A 25 22.96 -11.74 -26.24
C GLY A 25 21.61 -12.29 -25.77
N ALA A 26 21.36 -12.29 -24.46
CA ALA A 26 20.10 -12.79 -23.88
C ALA A 26 18.99 -11.73 -23.75
N ARG A 27 19.30 -10.47 -24.07
CA ARG A 27 18.54 -9.28 -23.61
C ARG A 27 17.31 -8.90 -24.46
N GLN A 28 16.94 -9.67 -25.49
CA GLN A 28 15.88 -9.26 -26.45
C GLN A 28 14.70 -10.23 -26.56
N ALA A 29 14.76 -11.43 -25.96
CA ALA A 29 13.69 -12.42 -26.09
C ALA A 29 12.75 -12.52 -24.87
N MET A 30 13.08 -11.86 -23.74
CA MET A 30 12.31 -12.02 -22.48
C MET A 30 11.27 -10.92 -22.23
N THR A 31 11.41 -9.76 -22.87
CA THR A 31 10.44 -8.66 -22.84
C THR A 31 9.03 -9.05 -23.30
N PRO A 32 8.85 -9.86 -24.37
CA PRO A 32 7.52 -10.25 -24.82
C PRO A 32 6.77 -11.12 -23.80
N LEU A 33 7.47 -12.07 -23.15
CA LEU A 33 6.82 -12.99 -22.21
C LEU A 33 6.40 -12.27 -20.93
N TYR A 34 7.22 -11.34 -20.43
CA TYR A 34 6.86 -10.51 -19.28
C TYR A 34 5.55 -9.72 -19.51
N GLU A 35 5.41 -9.10 -20.68
CA GLU A 35 4.24 -8.28 -21.02
C GLU A 35 2.99 -9.11 -21.39
N GLN A 36 3.18 -10.31 -21.96
CA GLN A 36 2.09 -11.14 -22.50
C GLN A 36 1.60 -12.21 -21.52
N ASP A 37 2.51 -12.83 -20.77
CA ASP A 37 2.20 -13.85 -19.75
C ASP A 37 3.16 -13.74 -18.57
N PHE A 38 2.84 -12.81 -17.67
CA PHE A 38 3.59 -12.59 -16.43
C PHE A 38 3.70 -13.83 -15.56
N SER A 39 2.67 -14.68 -15.53
CA SER A 39 2.68 -15.90 -14.73
C SER A 39 3.72 -16.89 -15.24
N GLU A 40 3.75 -17.13 -16.56
CA GLU A 40 4.77 -17.97 -17.18
C GLU A 40 6.17 -17.38 -17.00
N TRP A 41 6.32 -16.06 -17.19
CA TRP A 41 7.59 -15.37 -16.96
C TRP A 41 8.09 -15.55 -15.51
N ALA A 42 7.22 -15.36 -14.52
CA ALA A 42 7.56 -15.46 -13.10
C ALA A 42 7.94 -16.90 -12.70
N GLU A 43 7.19 -17.90 -13.17
CA GLU A 43 7.52 -19.31 -12.98
C GLU A 43 8.88 -19.65 -13.60
N ARG A 44 9.18 -19.11 -14.79
CA ARG A 44 10.46 -19.30 -15.46
C ARG A 44 11.61 -18.68 -14.66
N GLN A 45 11.46 -17.44 -14.16
CA GLN A 45 12.47 -16.80 -13.32
C GLN A 45 12.72 -17.60 -12.03
N ALA A 46 11.65 -18.06 -11.37
CA ALA A 46 11.76 -18.89 -10.18
C ALA A 46 12.48 -20.22 -10.46
N SER A 47 12.24 -20.84 -11.62
CA SER A 47 12.93 -22.06 -12.04
C SER A 47 14.42 -21.83 -12.26
N LEU A 48 14.81 -20.74 -12.94
CA LEU A 48 16.21 -20.36 -13.15
C LEU A 48 16.94 -20.10 -11.83
N LEU A 49 16.29 -19.39 -10.90
CA LEU A 49 16.81 -19.15 -9.54
C LEU A 49 17.07 -20.46 -8.79
N ARG A 50 16.11 -21.41 -8.79
CA ARG A 50 16.26 -22.71 -8.14
C ARG A 50 17.38 -23.57 -8.74
N GLN A 51 17.65 -23.40 -10.03
CA GLN A 51 18.72 -24.11 -10.75
C GLN A 51 20.09 -23.42 -10.62
N GLY A 52 20.18 -22.25 -9.98
CA GLY A 52 21.41 -21.46 -9.88
C GLY A 52 21.88 -20.85 -11.20
N ARG A 53 20.98 -20.73 -12.19
CA ARG A 53 21.27 -20.21 -13.54
C ARG A 53 21.14 -18.69 -13.59
N PHE A 54 22.02 -17.99 -12.87
CA PHE A 54 21.93 -16.53 -12.71
C PHE A 54 22.18 -15.75 -14.00
N ASP A 55 23.00 -16.27 -14.91
CA ASP A 55 23.32 -15.63 -16.19
C ASP A 55 22.12 -15.54 -17.15
N ASP A 56 21.09 -16.36 -16.93
CA ASP A 56 19.87 -16.43 -17.73
C ASP A 56 18.71 -15.60 -17.15
N LEU A 57 18.91 -14.95 -16.00
CA LEU A 57 17.86 -14.18 -15.33
C LEU A 57 17.56 -12.87 -16.05
N ASP A 58 16.27 -12.52 -16.06
CA ASP A 58 15.82 -11.19 -16.43
C ASP A 58 15.95 -10.23 -15.25
N VAL A 59 17.19 -9.88 -14.93
CA VAL A 59 17.53 -9.07 -13.75
C VAL A 59 16.83 -7.71 -13.75
N ALA A 60 16.60 -7.11 -14.92
CA ALA A 60 15.95 -5.81 -15.02
C ALA A 60 14.50 -5.85 -14.51
N HIS A 61 13.67 -6.74 -15.08
CA HIS A 61 12.28 -6.87 -14.66
C HIS A 61 12.16 -7.44 -13.23
N LEU A 62 13.10 -8.30 -12.79
CA LEU A 62 13.13 -8.76 -11.40
C LEU A 62 13.36 -7.62 -10.40
N ILE A 63 14.28 -6.69 -10.69
CA ILE A 63 14.49 -5.50 -9.85
C ILE A 63 13.24 -4.62 -9.84
N GLU A 64 12.64 -4.39 -11.00
CA GLU A 64 11.40 -3.59 -11.11
C GLU A 64 10.26 -4.19 -10.27
N GLU A 65 10.06 -5.51 -10.30
CA GLU A 65 9.03 -6.17 -9.51
C GLU A 65 9.34 -6.09 -8.00
N LEU A 66 10.60 -6.27 -7.59
CA LEU A 66 11.00 -6.12 -6.19
C LEU A 66 10.78 -4.69 -5.67
N ASP A 67 11.15 -3.68 -6.45
CA ASP A 67 10.92 -2.28 -6.11
C ASP A 67 9.42 -1.95 -6.07
N SER A 68 8.65 -2.51 -7.02
CA SER A 68 7.20 -2.32 -7.08
C SER A 68 6.49 -2.96 -5.90
N MET A 69 6.91 -4.16 -5.46
CA MET A 69 6.38 -4.82 -4.27
C MET A 69 6.55 -3.93 -3.03
N GLY A 70 7.77 -3.46 -2.75
CA GLY A 70 8.02 -2.56 -1.61
C GLY A 70 7.25 -1.23 -1.71
N ALA A 71 7.07 -0.70 -2.91
CA ALA A 71 6.26 0.49 -3.14
C ALA A 71 4.76 0.26 -2.94
N SER A 72 4.27 -0.93 -3.25
CA SER A 72 2.86 -1.30 -3.11
C SER A 72 2.47 -1.49 -1.65
N GLU A 73 3.29 -2.17 -0.84
CA GLU A 73 3.08 -2.30 0.61
C GLU A 73 3.03 -0.93 1.30
N ARG A 74 3.95 -0.02 0.92
CA ARG A 74 3.93 1.37 1.42
C ARG A 74 2.64 2.10 1.04
N ARG A 75 2.23 2.01 -0.23
CA ARG A 75 1.00 2.67 -0.72
C ARG A 75 -0.24 2.13 0.01
N GLU A 76 -0.29 0.82 0.24
CA GLU A 76 -1.38 0.17 0.96
C GLU A 76 -1.45 0.64 2.41
N LEU A 77 -0.32 0.67 3.13
CA LEU A 77 -0.28 1.20 4.49
C LEU A 77 -0.81 2.64 4.57
N ILE A 78 -0.35 3.53 3.68
CA ILE A 78 -0.82 4.92 3.62
C ILE A 78 -2.33 4.99 3.36
N ASN A 79 -2.86 4.15 2.46
CA ASN A 79 -4.29 4.13 2.16
C ASN A 79 -5.13 3.65 3.35
N ARG A 80 -4.69 2.61 4.06
CA ARG A 80 -5.36 2.10 5.27
C ARG A 80 -5.33 3.13 6.38
N LEU A 81 -4.19 3.77 6.61
CA LEU A 81 -4.05 4.88 7.56
C LEU A 81 -4.98 6.04 7.18
N ALA A 82 -5.10 6.39 5.90
CA ALA A 82 -5.97 7.49 5.47
C ALA A 82 -7.44 7.20 5.80
N ILE A 83 -7.92 5.98 5.52
CA ILE A 83 -9.30 5.57 5.83
C ILE A 83 -9.53 5.57 7.34
N LEU A 84 -8.59 5.02 8.11
CA LEU A 84 -8.65 4.97 9.57
C LEU A 84 -8.73 6.39 10.15
N LEU A 85 -7.80 7.26 9.78
CA LEU A 85 -7.72 8.64 10.24
C LEU A 85 -8.99 9.43 9.84
N ALA A 86 -9.51 9.23 8.62
CA ALA A 86 -10.76 9.89 8.20
C ALA A 86 -11.92 9.49 9.10
N HIS A 87 -12.02 8.21 9.47
CA HIS A 87 -13.06 7.74 10.38
C HIS A 87 -12.85 8.20 11.82
N LEU A 88 -11.61 8.32 12.30
CA LEU A 88 -11.32 8.91 13.61
C LEU A 88 -11.67 10.41 13.65
N LEU A 89 -11.40 11.15 12.57
CA LEU A 89 -11.86 12.54 12.42
C LEU A 89 -13.38 12.63 12.43
N LYS A 90 -14.07 11.84 11.59
CA LYS A 90 -15.54 11.76 11.59
C LYS A 90 -16.10 11.43 12.98
N TRP A 91 -15.48 10.49 13.68
CA TRP A 91 -15.86 10.12 15.04
C TRP A 91 -15.75 11.31 16.01
N ARG A 92 -14.68 12.09 15.91
CA ARG A 92 -14.42 13.26 16.77
C ARG A 92 -15.33 14.44 16.45
N TYR A 93 -15.50 14.77 15.17
CA TYR A 93 -16.14 16.01 14.71
C TYR A 93 -17.61 15.85 14.29
N GLN A 94 -18.12 14.61 14.22
CA GLN A 94 -19.53 14.34 13.89
C GLN A 94 -20.15 13.31 14.86
N PRO A 95 -20.20 13.61 16.18
CA PRO A 95 -20.60 12.67 17.21
C PRO A 95 -22.03 12.12 17.03
N GLU A 96 -22.94 12.91 16.46
CA GLU A 96 -24.33 12.56 16.21
C GLU A 96 -24.53 11.47 15.16
N ARG A 97 -23.50 11.20 14.33
CA ARG A 97 -23.50 10.13 13.33
C ARG A 97 -22.63 8.93 13.71
N ARG A 98 -22.11 8.90 14.95
CA ARG A 98 -21.43 7.71 15.48
C ARG A 98 -22.36 6.52 15.41
N GLY A 99 -21.92 5.48 14.71
CA GLY A 99 -22.71 4.28 14.50
C GLY A 99 -21.83 3.05 14.31
N ASN A 100 -22.48 1.89 14.29
CA ASN A 100 -21.79 0.61 14.16
C ASN A 100 -20.94 0.50 12.89
N SER A 101 -21.38 1.09 11.78
CA SER A 101 -20.60 1.10 10.53
C SER A 101 -19.23 1.75 10.75
N TRP A 102 -19.17 2.98 11.27
CA TRP A 102 -17.90 3.68 11.51
C TRP A 102 -17.04 2.96 12.55
N ARG A 103 -17.67 2.47 13.63
CA ARG A 103 -16.99 1.70 14.66
C ARG A 103 -16.30 0.46 14.08
N LEU A 104 -17.00 -0.28 13.23
CA LEU A 104 -16.46 -1.48 12.60
C LEU A 104 -15.37 -1.14 11.58
N THR A 105 -15.55 -0.07 10.78
CA THR A 105 -14.49 0.39 9.86
C THR A 105 -13.20 0.72 10.61
N ILE A 106 -13.28 1.47 11.73
CA ILE A 106 -12.11 1.79 12.56
C ILE A 106 -11.42 0.52 13.05
N LYS A 107 -12.18 -0.44 13.59
CA LYS A 107 -11.62 -1.71 14.08
C LYS A 107 -10.96 -2.53 12.98
N ILE A 108 -11.59 -2.64 11.81
CA ILE A 108 -11.04 -3.38 10.66
C ILE A 108 -9.74 -2.71 10.19
N GLN A 109 -9.73 -1.39 10.01
CA GLN A 109 -8.55 -0.69 9.54
C GLN A 109 -7.39 -0.78 10.52
N ARG A 110 -7.65 -0.77 11.84
CA ARG A 110 -6.61 -1.04 12.86
C ARG A 110 -6.01 -2.43 12.73
N LEU A 111 -6.85 -3.45 12.54
CA LEU A 111 -6.39 -4.83 12.34
C LEU A 111 -5.55 -4.96 11.06
N ASP A 112 -6.01 -4.36 9.96
CA ASP A 112 -5.30 -4.39 8.67
C ASP A 112 -3.95 -3.65 8.75
N VAL A 113 -3.91 -2.47 9.39
CA VAL A 113 -2.65 -1.73 9.63
C VAL A 113 -1.69 -2.54 10.50
N ALA A 114 -2.19 -3.14 11.58
CA ALA A 114 -1.38 -3.99 12.46
C ALA A 114 -0.82 -5.21 11.73
N ALA A 115 -1.62 -5.83 10.85
CA ALA A 115 -1.18 -6.94 10.01
C ALA A 115 -0.08 -6.52 9.04
N LEU A 116 -0.26 -5.42 8.29
CA LEU A 116 0.76 -4.90 7.38
C LEU A 116 2.08 -4.57 8.09
N LEU A 117 2.02 -3.97 9.28
CA LEU A 117 3.20 -3.61 10.07
C LEU A 117 3.87 -4.81 10.74
N ARG A 118 3.15 -5.92 10.93
CA ARG A 118 3.72 -7.19 11.41
C ARG A 118 4.43 -7.91 10.28
N ASP A 119 3.81 -7.93 9.09
CA ASP A 119 4.33 -8.65 7.93
C ASP A 119 5.47 -7.85 7.26
N ASN A 120 5.49 -6.52 7.44
CA ASN A 120 6.55 -5.62 6.97
C ASN A 120 7.16 -4.77 8.11
N PRO A 121 8.00 -5.33 9.00
CA PRO A 121 8.54 -4.62 10.17
C PRO A 121 9.34 -3.35 9.82
N SER A 122 9.96 -3.29 8.63
CA SER A 122 10.71 -2.12 8.15
C SER A 122 9.85 -0.88 7.95
N LEU A 123 8.52 -1.03 7.75
CA LEU A 123 7.60 0.10 7.62
C LEU A 123 7.40 0.84 8.95
N ARG A 124 7.58 0.15 10.10
CA ARG A 124 7.40 0.76 11.43
C ARG A 124 8.36 1.93 11.68
N ALA A 125 9.59 1.83 11.18
CA ALA A 125 10.62 2.85 11.38
C ALA A 125 10.27 4.22 10.74
N ARG A 126 9.29 4.24 9.82
CA ARG A 126 8.87 5.44 9.08
C ARG A 126 7.39 5.76 9.28
N LEU A 127 6.77 5.17 10.30
CA LEU A 127 5.33 5.24 10.49
C LEU A 127 4.81 6.68 10.64
N ASP A 128 5.54 7.55 11.35
CA ASP A 128 5.16 8.96 11.49
C ASP A 128 5.07 9.69 10.14
N ALA A 129 6.01 9.43 9.23
CA ALA A 129 5.99 10.00 7.89
C ALA A 129 4.78 9.48 7.09
N PHE A 130 4.43 8.20 7.24
CA PHE A 130 3.26 7.62 6.59
C PHE A 130 1.94 8.14 7.17
N ILE A 131 1.88 8.40 8.48
CA ILE A 131 0.74 9.06 9.11
C ILE A 131 0.58 10.48 8.58
N HIS A 132 1.67 11.24 8.44
CA HIS A 132 1.65 12.57 7.85
C HIS A 132 1.07 12.54 6.42
N ASP A 133 1.57 11.64 5.56
CA ASP A 133 1.09 11.49 4.18
C ASP A 133 -0.37 11.02 4.11
N ALA A 134 -0.77 10.14 5.03
CA ALA A 134 -2.13 9.64 5.14
C ALA A 134 -3.10 10.71 5.65
N TYR A 135 -2.66 11.58 6.56
CA TYR A 135 -3.50 12.58 7.20
C TYR A 135 -4.05 13.60 6.19
N ALA A 136 -3.22 14.08 5.25
CA ALA A 136 -3.68 14.98 4.20
C ALA A 136 -4.84 14.37 3.39
N LYS A 137 -4.75 13.08 3.05
CA LYS A 137 -5.84 12.36 2.37
C LYS A 137 -7.06 12.16 3.29
N ALA A 138 -6.82 11.85 4.56
CA ALA A 138 -7.87 11.62 5.54
C ALA A 138 -8.74 12.86 5.77
N THR A 139 -8.11 14.04 5.85
CA THR A 139 -8.77 15.34 5.99
C THR A 139 -9.72 15.60 4.82
N LEU A 140 -9.24 15.42 3.58
CA LEU A 140 -10.05 15.54 2.36
C LEU A 140 -11.24 14.58 2.35
N GLN A 141 -11.01 13.31 2.74
CA GLN A 141 -12.07 12.30 2.80
C GLN A 141 -13.12 12.65 3.86
N ALA A 142 -12.68 13.01 5.08
CA ALA A 142 -13.58 13.37 6.17
C ALA A 142 -14.39 14.63 5.82
N ALA A 143 -13.74 15.69 5.34
CA ALA A 143 -14.36 16.94 4.89
C ALA A 143 -15.49 16.68 3.90
N ARG A 144 -15.19 15.90 2.86
CA ARG A 144 -16.16 15.50 1.83
C ARG A 144 -17.35 14.72 2.39
N GLU A 145 -17.12 13.77 3.28
CA GLU A 145 -18.17 12.87 3.78
C GLU A 145 -19.09 13.50 4.84
N ILE A 146 -18.56 14.46 5.61
CA ILE A 146 -19.35 15.18 6.63
C ILE A 146 -19.90 16.52 6.12
N GLY A 147 -19.41 17.00 4.97
CA GLY A 147 -19.92 18.20 4.29
C GLY A 147 -19.38 19.50 4.88
N VAL A 148 -18.09 19.56 5.19
CA VAL A 148 -17.42 20.73 5.79
C VAL A 148 -16.13 21.07 5.04
N GLU A 149 -15.60 22.26 5.27
CA GLU A 149 -14.28 22.65 4.79
C GLU A 149 -13.16 21.93 5.55
N GLU A 150 -12.06 21.64 4.86
CA GLU A 150 -10.88 20.97 5.44
C GLU A 150 -10.29 21.74 6.63
N THR A 151 -10.45 23.07 6.64
CA THR A 151 -9.97 23.96 7.70
C THR A 151 -10.65 23.74 9.04
N LEU A 152 -11.74 22.97 9.10
CA LEU A 152 -12.32 22.52 10.37
C LEU A 152 -11.34 21.63 11.14
N PHE A 153 -10.51 20.87 10.43
CA PHE A 153 -9.55 19.96 11.04
C PHE A 153 -8.20 20.65 11.29
N PRO A 154 -7.45 20.23 12.33
CA PRO A 154 -6.11 20.75 12.59
C PRO A 154 -5.17 20.51 11.40
N ALA A 155 -4.19 21.41 11.21
CA ALA A 155 -3.20 21.28 10.13
C ALA A 155 -2.28 20.05 10.28
N VAL A 156 -2.15 19.52 11.50
CA VAL A 156 -1.34 18.34 11.82
C VAL A 156 -2.23 17.29 12.47
N CYS A 157 -1.97 16.01 12.21
CA CYS A 157 -2.73 14.90 12.78
C CYS A 157 -2.85 15.04 14.31
N PRO A 158 -4.08 15.10 14.87
CA PRO A 158 -4.29 15.28 16.29
C PRO A 158 -4.17 13.96 17.09
N PHE A 159 -3.87 12.85 16.42
CA PHE A 159 -3.80 11.52 17.01
C PHE A 159 -2.35 11.03 17.05
N THR A 160 -1.92 10.50 18.20
CA THR A 160 -0.62 9.83 18.33
C THR A 160 -0.64 8.46 17.68
N VAL A 161 0.54 7.87 17.47
CA VAL A 161 0.68 6.51 16.93
C VAL A 161 -0.11 5.50 17.79
N GLU A 162 -0.03 5.61 19.11
CA GLU A 162 -0.71 4.76 20.08
C GLU A 162 -2.24 4.90 19.93
N GLN A 163 -2.73 6.14 19.83
CA GLN A 163 -4.16 6.39 19.62
C GLN A 163 -4.69 5.84 18.28
N ILE A 164 -3.84 5.81 17.27
CA ILE A 164 -4.17 5.24 15.96
C ILE A 164 -4.22 3.71 16.05
N GLN A 165 -3.26 3.07 16.73
CA GLN A 165 -3.10 1.61 16.75
C GLN A 165 -3.98 0.89 17.79
N ASP A 166 -4.21 1.48 18.95
CA ASP A 166 -4.91 0.85 20.07
C ASP A 166 -6.44 1.00 19.99
N ASP A 167 -7.22 0.43 20.92
CA ASP A 167 -8.68 0.60 20.99
C ASP A 167 -9.11 1.98 21.53
N HIS A 168 -8.30 3.02 21.30
CA HIS A 168 -8.62 4.39 21.66
C HIS A 168 -9.82 4.92 20.84
N TRP A 169 -10.69 5.71 21.46
CA TRP A 169 -11.81 6.37 20.79
C TRP A 169 -11.72 7.88 21.07
N PRO A 170 -11.68 8.74 20.04
CA PRO A 170 -11.61 10.18 20.25
C PRO A 170 -12.84 10.72 20.99
N ASP A 171 -12.61 11.63 21.93
CA ASP A 171 -13.68 12.46 22.50
C ASP A 171 -14.31 13.32 21.41
N ALA A 172 -15.55 13.78 21.64
CA ALA A 172 -16.15 14.77 20.74
C ALA A 172 -15.33 16.06 20.77
N ALA A 173 -15.13 16.69 19.61
CA ALA A 173 -14.61 18.05 19.57
C ALA A 173 -15.59 18.97 20.29
N ALA A 174 -15.06 19.89 21.11
CA ALA A 174 -15.83 20.91 21.81
C ALA A 174 -16.30 22.00 20.85
#